data_AF-A0A094AE72-F1
#
_entry.id   AF-A0A094AE72-F1
#
_cell.length_a   1.000
_cell.length_b   1.000
_cell.length_c   1.000
_cell.angle_alpha   90.00
_cell.angle_beta   90.00
_cell.angle_gamma   90.00
#
_symmetry.space_group_name_H-M   'P 1'
#
loop_
_entity.id
_entity.type
_entity.pdbx_description
1 polymer ?
#
loop_
_entity_poly.entity_id
_entity_poly.type
_entity_poly.pdbx_seq_one_letter_code
_entity_poly.pdbx_strand_id
1 'polypeptide(L)'
;MTPSAAPHPLASAWKIIPHFPSRSIPATIAFYTTVLGFSVGGTYVHDDHPLAGAGDPTFVSLYAGDKAAANIYFFLTVDGKDRERTMGEGKVMIALKEGEVDVLYEKLKGLEEERSKSRGEGEGSAEGEWGIVDEIGDRPWGYRDFSVRDEDGNQLSFFCFLENGEDEDDEDGEKEKVDA
;
A
#
# COMPACT_ATOMS: atom_id res chain seq x y z
N MET A 1 40.48 1.54 -23.80
CA MET A 1 39.83 1.56 -22.48
C MET A 1 38.69 2.53 -22.56
N THR A 2 37.46 2.02 -22.70
CA THR A 2 36.26 2.85 -22.62
C THR A 2 36.12 3.30 -21.16
N PRO A 3 36.02 4.60 -20.86
CA PRO A 3 35.77 5.02 -19.48
C PRO A 3 34.46 4.37 -19.02
N SER A 4 34.51 3.64 -17.90
CA SER A 4 33.31 3.12 -17.25
C SER A 4 32.40 4.32 -17.01
N ALA A 5 31.23 4.33 -17.66
CA ALA A 5 30.26 5.39 -17.45
C ALA A 5 29.95 5.47 -15.94
N ALA A 6 29.95 6.68 -15.39
CA ALA A 6 29.51 6.88 -14.02
C ALA A 6 28.09 6.26 -13.86
N PRO A 7 27.81 5.57 -12.74
CA PRO A 7 26.51 4.93 -12.56
C PRO A 7 25.39 5.97 -12.62
N HIS A 8 24.28 5.60 -13.26
CA HIS A 8 23.11 6.46 -13.36
C HIS A 8 22.59 6.81 -11.95
N PRO A 9 22.24 8.08 -11.63
CA PRO A 9 21.84 8.47 -10.27
C PRO A 9 20.69 7.66 -9.67
N LEU A 10 19.78 7.13 -10.52
CA LEU A 10 18.69 6.23 -10.08
C LEU A 10 19.21 4.95 -9.41
N ALA A 11 20.46 4.55 -9.65
CA ALA A 11 21.11 3.44 -8.93
C ALA A 11 21.27 3.72 -7.42
N SER A 12 21.08 4.97 -6.98
CA SER A 12 21.06 5.35 -5.55
C SER A 12 19.65 5.47 -4.97
N ALA A 13 18.60 5.19 -5.74
CA ALA A 13 17.24 5.21 -5.24
C ALA A 13 17.06 4.16 -4.14
N TRP A 14 16.54 4.58 -3.00
CA TRP A 14 16.35 3.73 -1.83
C TRP A 14 14.86 3.47 -1.51
N LYS A 15 13.94 4.12 -2.23
CA LYS A 15 12.50 3.99 -2.01
C LYS A 15 11.67 4.45 -3.20
N ILE A 16 10.48 3.85 -3.33
CA ILE A 16 9.37 4.33 -4.13
C ILE A 16 8.25 4.75 -3.18
N ILE A 17 7.64 5.91 -3.40
CA ILE A 17 6.55 6.43 -2.57
C ILE A 17 5.37 6.80 -3.50
N PRO A 18 4.34 5.95 -3.59
CA PRO A 18 3.13 6.28 -4.34
C PRO A 18 2.32 7.36 -3.62
N HIS A 19 1.61 8.15 -4.41
CA HIS A 19 0.70 9.18 -3.94
C HIS A 19 -0.73 8.84 -4.36
N PHE A 20 -1.65 8.82 -3.40
CA PHE A 20 -3.07 8.56 -3.64
C PHE A 20 -3.93 9.80 -3.39
N PRO A 21 -4.99 10.00 -4.17
CA PRO A 21 -6.01 11.00 -3.84
C PRO A 21 -6.83 10.52 -2.64
N SER A 22 -7.27 11.46 -1.81
CA SER A 22 -8.26 11.19 -0.77
C SER A 22 -9.30 12.30 -0.71
N ARG A 23 -10.56 11.95 -0.43
CA ARG A 23 -11.63 12.94 -0.22
C ARG A 23 -11.65 13.48 1.21
N SER A 24 -11.03 12.77 2.16
CA SER A 24 -10.96 13.15 3.57
C SER A 24 -9.73 12.55 4.24
N ILE A 25 -8.72 13.37 4.53
CA ILE A 25 -7.50 12.91 5.22
C ILE A 25 -7.80 12.32 6.60
N PRO A 26 -8.72 12.88 7.43
CA PRO A 26 -9.12 12.24 8.67
C PRO A 26 -9.71 10.83 8.49
N ALA A 27 -10.56 10.63 7.48
CA ALA A 27 -11.14 9.30 7.18
C ALA A 27 -10.07 8.32 6.69
N THR A 28 -9.16 8.78 5.82
CA THR A 28 -7.99 8.00 5.39
C THR A 28 -7.13 7.58 6.58
N ILE A 29 -6.80 8.50 7.49
CA ILE A 29 -6.03 8.17 8.70
C ILE A 29 -6.76 7.10 9.50
N ALA A 30 -8.06 7.27 9.75
CA ALA A 30 -8.85 6.31 10.50
C ALA A 30 -8.80 4.92 9.87
N PHE A 31 -9.12 4.79 8.58
CA PHE A 31 -9.12 3.51 7.88
C PHE A 31 -7.73 2.85 7.87
N TYR A 32 -6.71 3.55 7.37
CA TYR A 32 -5.40 2.95 7.19
C TYR A 32 -4.70 2.60 8.51
N THR A 33 -4.93 3.36 9.59
CA THR A 33 -4.31 3.06 10.89
C THR A 33 -5.07 2.00 11.68
N THR A 34 -6.41 2.06 11.70
CA THR A 34 -7.20 1.17 12.55
C THR A 34 -7.55 -0.16 11.88
N VAL A 35 -7.79 -0.15 10.56
CA VAL A 35 -8.15 -1.34 9.80
C VAL A 35 -6.91 -2.01 9.24
N LEU A 36 -6.08 -1.26 8.49
CA LEU A 36 -4.91 -1.80 7.79
C LEU A 36 -3.62 -1.80 8.62
N GLY A 37 -3.59 -1.17 9.80
CA GLY A 37 -2.45 -1.21 10.72
C GLY A 37 -1.26 -0.32 10.36
N PHE A 38 -1.44 0.67 9.48
CA PHE A 38 -0.42 1.68 9.20
C PHE A 38 -0.20 2.60 10.40
N SER A 39 0.93 3.31 10.40
CA SER A 39 1.25 4.40 11.33
C SER A 39 1.32 5.75 10.61
N VAL A 40 0.98 6.83 11.31
CA VAL A 40 1.12 8.19 10.79
C VAL A 40 2.57 8.63 10.89
N GLY A 41 3.18 8.95 9.75
CA GLY A 41 4.52 9.53 9.66
C GLY A 41 4.52 11.06 9.74
N GLY A 42 3.40 11.69 9.43
CA GLY A 42 3.22 13.13 9.55
C GLY A 42 2.00 13.63 8.77
N THR A 43 1.46 14.77 9.20
CA THR A 43 0.35 15.47 8.55
C THR A 43 0.72 16.90 8.24
N TYR A 44 0.11 17.48 7.21
CA TYR A 44 0.33 18.88 6.86
C TYR A 44 -0.94 19.52 6.29
N VAL A 45 -1.09 20.82 6.54
CA VAL A 45 -2.11 21.67 5.91
C VAL A 45 -1.38 22.55 4.91
N HIS A 46 -1.64 22.34 3.61
CA HIS A 46 -1.11 23.20 2.57
C HIS A 46 -1.92 24.50 2.53
N ASP A 47 -1.29 25.62 2.87
CA ASP A 47 -1.94 26.95 2.92
C ASP A 47 -2.65 27.32 1.61
N ASP A 48 -2.13 26.85 0.47
CA ASP A 48 -2.69 27.10 -0.87
C ASP A 48 -3.86 26.18 -1.25
N HIS A 49 -4.20 25.18 -0.44
CA HIS A 49 -5.26 24.24 -0.77
C HIS A 49 -6.65 24.91 -0.62
N PRO A 50 -7.63 24.66 -1.52
CA PRO A 50 -8.95 25.30 -1.45
C PRO A 50 -9.71 25.10 -0.13
N LEU A 51 -9.37 24.05 0.62
CA LEU A 51 -9.98 23.71 1.91
C LEU A 51 -9.06 23.96 3.12
N ALA A 52 -7.91 24.62 2.95
CA ALA A 52 -6.96 24.89 4.04
C ALA A 52 -7.59 25.62 5.23
N GLY A 53 -8.56 26.52 4.97
CA GLY A 53 -9.26 27.29 6.00
C GLY A 53 -10.15 26.47 6.94
N ALA A 54 -10.43 25.20 6.62
CA ALA A 54 -11.18 24.31 7.51
C ALA A 54 -10.34 23.82 8.71
N GLY A 55 -9.01 23.89 8.63
CA GLY A 55 -8.09 23.45 9.68
C GLY A 55 -7.77 21.95 9.68
N ASP A 56 -8.48 21.15 8.87
CA ASP A 56 -8.17 19.75 8.67
C ASP A 56 -6.89 19.56 7.81
N PRO A 57 -6.10 18.49 8.05
CA PRO A 57 -4.96 18.17 7.21
C PRO A 57 -5.35 18.01 5.74
N THR A 58 -4.52 18.53 4.85
CA THR A 58 -4.67 18.36 3.40
C THR A 58 -3.69 17.30 2.86
N PHE A 59 -2.85 16.76 3.72
CA PHE A 59 -1.83 15.75 3.43
C PHE A 59 -1.63 14.84 4.64
N VAL A 60 -1.37 13.56 4.37
CA VAL A 60 -0.81 12.62 5.35
C VAL A 60 0.21 11.68 4.71
N SER A 61 1.28 11.42 5.45
CA SER A 61 2.21 10.31 5.21
C SER A 61 1.82 9.13 6.10
N LEU A 62 1.53 7.99 5.49
CA LEU A 62 1.23 6.73 6.18
C LEU A 62 2.31 5.70 5.87
N TYR A 63 2.72 4.93 6.87
CA TYR A 63 3.77 3.91 6.69
C TYR A 63 3.48 2.61 7.41
N ALA A 64 4.11 1.53 6.92
CA ALA A 64 4.13 0.21 7.53
C ALA A 64 5.54 -0.40 7.44
N GLY A 65 5.84 -1.31 8.37
CA GLY A 65 7.13 -1.99 8.47
C GLY A 65 8.26 -1.13 9.04
N ASP A 66 9.38 -1.79 9.32
CA ASP A 66 10.56 -1.17 9.94
C ASP A 66 11.08 -0.01 9.10
N LYS A 67 11.38 1.11 9.78
CA LYS A 67 11.88 2.35 9.14
C LYS A 67 11.00 2.81 7.96
N ALA A 68 9.69 2.58 8.06
CA ALA A 68 8.73 2.89 7.01
C ALA A 68 9.02 2.16 5.68
N ALA A 69 9.41 0.88 5.72
CA ALA A 69 9.70 0.09 4.51
C ALA A 69 8.64 0.24 3.41
N ALA A 70 7.35 0.25 3.78
CA ALA A 70 6.25 0.67 2.92
C ALA A 70 5.74 2.05 3.35
N ASN A 71 5.53 2.96 2.40
CA ASN A 71 4.98 4.28 2.68
C ASN A 71 4.09 4.73 1.53
N ILE A 72 2.97 5.38 1.86
CA ILE A 72 2.02 5.93 0.91
C ILE A 72 1.69 7.35 1.39
N TYR A 73 1.70 8.30 0.46
CA TYR A 73 1.26 9.66 0.72
C TYR A 73 -0.17 9.86 0.20
N PHE A 74 -0.99 10.51 1.00
CA PHE A 74 -2.34 10.89 0.61
C PHE A 74 -2.46 12.40 0.55
N PHE A 75 -3.12 12.88 -0.49
CA PHE A 75 -3.40 14.29 -0.68
C PHE A 75 -4.91 14.50 -0.76
N LEU A 76 -5.40 15.45 0.02
CA LEU A 76 -6.79 15.88 -0.07
C LEU A 76 -7.04 16.39 -1.49
N THR A 77 -7.99 15.78 -2.17
CA THR A 77 -8.30 16.06 -3.56
C THR A 77 -9.77 16.45 -3.66
N VAL A 78 -10.01 17.62 -4.26
CA VAL A 78 -11.36 18.12 -4.52
C VAL A 78 -11.51 18.25 -6.03
N ASP A 79 -12.43 17.46 -6.59
CA ASP A 79 -12.62 17.41 -8.05
C ASP A 79 -12.85 18.80 -8.63
N GLY A 80 -12.06 19.11 -9.67
CA GLY A 80 -12.10 20.38 -10.39
C GLY A 80 -11.59 21.59 -9.60
N LYS A 81 -11.07 21.42 -8.39
CA LYS A 81 -10.57 22.52 -7.55
C LYS A 81 -9.11 22.38 -7.11
N ASP A 82 -8.57 21.16 -7.09
CA ASP A 82 -7.18 20.92 -6.73
C ASP A 82 -6.26 20.94 -7.96
N ARG A 83 -5.01 21.40 -7.78
CA ARG A 83 -4.00 21.71 -8.81
C ARG A 83 -3.68 20.49 -9.70
N GLU A 84 -4.52 20.23 -10.70
CA GLU A 84 -4.39 19.13 -11.67
C GLU A 84 -4.55 17.72 -11.07
N ARG A 85 -4.88 17.62 -9.79
CA ARG A 85 -5.23 16.34 -9.15
C ARG A 85 -6.69 16.03 -9.41
N THR A 86 -6.91 14.84 -9.95
CA THR A 86 -8.24 14.28 -10.20
C THR A 86 -8.45 13.12 -9.25
N MET A 87 -9.69 12.92 -8.80
CA MET A 87 -10.03 11.64 -8.19
C MET A 87 -9.77 10.52 -9.20
N GLY A 88 -9.13 9.45 -8.73
CA GLY A 88 -8.74 8.31 -9.55
C GLY A 88 -8.26 7.16 -8.65
N GLU A 89 -8.28 5.94 -9.20
CA GLU A 89 -7.86 4.75 -8.48
C GLU A 89 -6.33 4.68 -8.42
N GLY A 90 -5.75 4.94 -7.24
CA GLY A 90 -4.37 4.57 -6.94
C GLY A 90 -4.24 3.06 -6.75
N LYS A 91 -3.15 2.44 -7.22
CA LYS A 91 -2.87 1.02 -6.97
C LYS A 91 -1.45 0.81 -6.45
N VAL A 92 -1.30 -0.02 -5.43
CA VAL A 92 0.01 -0.42 -4.90
C VAL A 92 -0.02 -1.88 -4.44
N MET A 93 1.12 -2.54 -4.58
CA MET A 93 1.37 -3.85 -3.98
C MET A 93 2.31 -3.73 -2.80
N ILE A 94 2.01 -4.43 -1.70
CA ILE A 94 2.82 -4.43 -0.47
C ILE A 94 3.22 -5.87 -0.17
N ALA A 95 4.53 -6.11 -0.18
CA ALA A 95 5.09 -7.40 0.19
C ALA A 95 5.02 -7.59 1.70
N LEU A 96 4.48 -8.72 2.14
CA LEU A 96 4.47 -9.17 3.52
C LEU A 96 5.35 -10.42 3.66
N LYS A 97 5.65 -10.79 4.91
CA LYS A 97 6.30 -12.08 5.19
C LYS A 97 5.32 -13.21 4.85
N GLU A 98 5.89 -14.38 4.58
CA GLU A 98 5.10 -15.60 4.41
C GLU A 98 4.16 -15.83 5.60
N GLY A 99 2.93 -16.27 5.33
CA GLY A 99 1.87 -16.47 6.32
C GLY A 99 1.18 -15.19 6.81
N GLU A 100 1.84 -14.03 6.78
CA GLU A 100 1.23 -12.76 7.22
C GLU A 100 0.15 -12.26 6.25
N VAL A 101 0.21 -12.66 4.97
CA VAL A 101 -0.83 -12.36 3.98
C VAL A 101 -2.16 -12.98 4.39
N ASP A 102 -2.16 -14.27 4.75
CA ASP A 102 -3.33 -15.00 5.24
C ASP A 102 -3.85 -14.42 6.55
N VAL A 103 -2.96 -14.14 7.51
CA VAL A 103 -3.35 -13.53 8.79
C VAL A 103 -4.04 -12.19 8.59
N LEU A 104 -3.49 -11.33 7.71
CA LEU A 104 -4.11 -10.04 7.41
C LEU A 104 -5.44 -10.23 6.69
N TYR A 105 -5.51 -11.12 5.69
CA TYR A 105 -6.75 -11.42 4.98
C TYR A 105 -7.87 -11.86 5.93
N GLU A 106 -7.62 -12.85 6.79
CA GLU A 106 -8.62 -13.37 7.73
C GLU A 106 -9.11 -12.29 8.70
N LYS A 107 -8.19 -11.43 9.18
CA LYS A 107 -8.55 -10.29 10.03
C LYS A 107 -9.50 -9.33 9.31
N LEU A 108 -9.17 -8.98 8.06
CA LEU A 108 -9.97 -8.04 7.28
C LEU A 108 -11.32 -8.64 6.87
N LYS A 109 -11.36 -9.94 6.54
CA LYS A 109 -12.59 -10.66 6.24
C LYS A 109 -13.53 -10.65 7.45
N GLY A 110 -13.00 -10.92 8.64
CA GLY A 110 -13.78 -10.84 9.89
C GLY A 110 -14.39 -9.46 10.12
N LEU A 111 -13.61 -8.38 9.92
CA LEU A 111 -14.10 -7.00 10.05
C LEU A 111 -15.19 -6.67 9.02
N GLU A 112 -15.02 -7.12 7.78
CA GLU A 112 -16.01 -6.92 6.71
C GLU A 112 -17.34 -7.64 7.03
N GLU A 113 -17.27 -8.87 7.55
CA GLU A 113 -18.44 -9.63 7.98
C GLU A 113 -19.15 -9.02 9.18
N GLU A 114 -18.41 -8.59 10.20
CA GLU A 114 -18.97 -7.91 11.38
C GLU A 114 -19.70 -6.63 11.00
N ARG A 115 -19.09 -5.82 10.11
CA ARG A 115 -19.72 -4.63 9.55
C ARG A 115 -20.99 -4.98 8.78
N SER A 116 -20.97 -6.04 7.97
CA SER A 116 -22.13 -6.48 7.20
C SER A 116 -23.29 -6.93 8.10
N LYS A 117 -23.00 -7.66 9.18
CA LYS A 117 -24.00 -8.07 10.19
C LYS A 117 -24.61 -6.87 10.91
N SER A 118 -23.83 -5.80 11.12
CA SER A 118 -24.29 -4.60 11.81
C SER A 118 -25.29 -3.76 11.00
N ARG A 119 -25.27 -3.85 9.65
CA ARG A 119 -26.16 -3.11 8.74
C ARG A 119 -27.52 -3.74 8.51
N GLY A 120 -27.69 -5.03 8.84
CA GLY A 120 -28.91 -5.79 8.56
C GLY A 120 -29.03 -6.21 7.08
N GLU A 121 -29.82 -7.26 6.83
CA GLU A 121 -30.05 -7.82 5.49
C GLU A 121 -30.88 -6.85 4.64
N GLY A 122 -30.25 -6.00 3.82
CA GLY A 122 -30.99 -5.15 2.87
C GLY A 122 -30.25 -3.96 2.26
N GLU A 123 -29.16 -3.50 2.86
CA GLU A 123 -28.31 -2.48 2.26
C GLU A 123 -27.18 -3.16 1.49
N GLY A 124 -27.24 -3.14 0.16
CA GLY A 124 -26.09 -3.48 -0.67
C GLY A 124 -24.89 -2.60 -0.31
N SER A 125 -23.68 -3.04 -0.65
CA SER A 125 -22.43 -2.31 -0.43
C SER A 125 -22.62 -0.84 -0.82
N ALA A 126 -22.62 0.07 0.17
CA ALA A 126 -22.77 1.49 -0.13
C ALA A 126 -21.59 1.91 -1.01
N GLU A 127 -21.88 2.71 -2.05
CA GLU A 127 -20.81 3.39 -2.79
C GLU A 127 -19.94 4.17 -1.79
N GLY A 128 -18.63 3.91 -1.80
CA GLY A 128 -17.69 4.55 -0.89
C GLY A 128 -17.35 3.75 0.37
N GLU A 129 -17.67 2.46 0.46
CA GLU A 129 -17.13 1.60 1.53
C GLU A 129 -15.87 0.87 1.11
N TRP A 130 -14.95 0.69 2.07
CA TRP A 130 -13.81 -0.19 1.87
C TRP A 130 -14.24 -1.66 1.83
N GLY A 131 -13.52 -2.52 1.11
CA GLY A 131 -13.82 -3.96 1.10
C GLY A 131 -12.79 -4.79 0.37
N ILE A 132 -12.85 -6.10 0.57
CA ILE A 132 -12.05 -7.07 -0.19
C ILE A 132 -12.61 -7.14 -1.61
N VAL A 133 -11.76 -6.88 -2.61
CA VAL A 133 -12.15 -6.81 -4.03
C VAL A 133 -11.53 -7.92 -4.88
N ASP A 134 -10.51 -8.59 -4.37
CA ASP A 134 -9.93 -9.81 -4.93
C ASP A 134 -9.59 -10.73 -3.76
N GLU A 135 -10.12 -11.95 -3.79
CA GLU A 135 -10.00 -12.92 -2.72
C GLU A 135 -8.58 -13.50 -2.65
N ILE A 136 -8.19 -13.97 -1.47
CA ILE A 136 -6.86 -14.55 -1.28
C ILE A 136 -6.67 -15.80 -2.13
N GLY A 137 -5.54 -15.89 -2.81
CA GLY A 137 -5.21 -17.07 -3.59
C GLY A 137 -3.81 -17.05 -4.16
N ASP A 138 -3.40 -18.25 -4.57
CA ASP A 138 -2.14 -18.45 -5.28
C ASP A 138 -2.32 -18.06 -6.75
N ARG A 139 -1.34 -17.36 -7.28
CA ARG A 139 -1.35 -16.80 -8.64
C ARG A 139 -0.38 -17.56 -9.53
N PRO A 140 -0.68 -17.70 -10.84
CA PRO A 140 0.20 -18.38 -11.80
C PRO A 140 1.61 -17.80 -11.92
N TRP A 141 1.82 -16.55 -11.48
CA TRP A 141 3.10 -15.86 -11.48
C TRP A 141 3.86 -15.94 -10.14
N GLY A 142 3.47 -16.86 -9.25
CA GLY A 142 4.26 -17.18 -8.05
C GLY A 142 3.96 -16.31 -6.82
N TYR A 143 2.81 -15.65 -6.76
CA TYR A 143 2.38 -14.91 -5.56
C TYR A 143 1.23 -15.59 -4.86
N ARG A 144 1.18 -15.46 -3.54
CA ARG A 144 -0.08 -15.54 -2.79
C ARG A 144 -0.50 -14.13 -2.44
N ASP A 145 -1.65 -13.69 -2.92
CA ASP A 145 -2.11 -12.32 -2.71
C ASP A 145 -3.63 -12.19 -2.57
N PHE A 146 -4.06 -11.04 -2.07
CA PHE A 146 -5.45 -10.56 -2.09
C PHE A 146 -5.46 -9.04 -2.25
N SER A 147 -6.62 -8.45 -2.57
CA SER A 147 -6.75 -6.99 -2.73
C SER A 147 -7.90 -6.39 -1.93
N VAL A 148 -7.66 -5.19 -1.42
CA VAL A 148 -8.65 -4.35 -0.72
C VAL A 148 -8.78 -3.02 -1.46
N ARG A 149 -10.00 -2.51 -1.53
CA ARG A 149 -10.29 -1.15 -1.99
C ARG A 149 -10.68 -0.28 -0.80
N ASP A 150 -10.19 0.96 -0.74
CA ASP A 150 -10.62 1.96 0.26
C ASP A 150 -11.88 2.73 -0.17
N GLU A 151 -12.36 3.63 0.69
CA GLU A 151 -13.55 4.46 0.43
C GLU A 151 -13.39 5.44 -0.76
N ASP A 152 -12.13 5.77 -1.09
CA ASP A 152 -11.77 6.67 -2.18
C ASP A 152 -11.49 5.95 -3.49
N GLY A 153 -11.58 4.62 -3.50
CA GLY A 153 -11.40 3.76 -4.65
C GLY A 153 -9.96 3.31 -4.88
N ASN A 154 -9.02 3.67 -4.00
CA ASN A 154 -7.64 3.20 -4.07
C ASN A 154 -7.56 1.72 -3.73
N GLN A 155 -6.73 0.97 -4.46
CA GLN A 155 -6.55 -0.47 -4.29
C GLN A 155 -5.18 -0.79 -3.70
N LEU A 156 -5.17 -1.57 -2.62
CA LEU A 156 -3.98 -2.15 -2.02
C LEU A 156 -4.03 -3.67 -2.21
N SER A 157 -2.96 -4.21 -2.78
CA SER A 157 -2.76 -5.66 -2.86
C SER A 157 -1.64 -6.06 -1.90
N PHE A 158 -1.89 -7.07 -1.07
CA PHE A 158 -0.89 -7.61 -0.15
C PHE A 158 -0.46 -8.97 -0.65
N PHE A 159 0.85 -9.21 -0.74
CA PHE A 159 1.36 -10.43 -1.34
C PHE A 159 2.59 -10.97 -0.62
N CYS A 160 2.84 -12.27 -0.79
CA CYS A 160 4.13 -12.89 -0.53
C CYS A 160 4.52 -13.76 -1.73
N PHE A 161 5.81 -14.05 -1.86
CA PHE A 161 6.32 -14.99 -2.86
C PHE A 161 5.98 -16.42 -2.43
N LEU A 162 5.53 -17.24 -3.37
CA LEU A 162 5.48 -18.69 -3.19
C LEU A 162 6.91 -19.21 -3.30
N GLU A 163 7.30 -20.15 -2.43
CA GLU A 163 8.67 -20.70 -2.35
C GLU A 163 9.16 -21.39 -3.65
N ASN A 164 8.32 -21.54 -4.68
CA ASN A 164 8.60 -22.30 -5.91
C ASN A 164 8.73 -21.44 -7.18
N GLY A 165 9.37 -20.27 -7.10
CA GLY A 165 9.89 -19.60 -8.30
C GLY A 165 11.29 -20.12 -8.61
N GLU A 166 11.40 -21.29 -9.24
CA GLU A 166 12.69 -21.85 -9.70
C GLU A 166 13.46 -20.84 -10.57
N ASP A 167 14.68 -20.52 -10.14
CA ASP A 167 15.98 -20.60 -10.84
C ASP A 167 17.03 -20.40 -9.71
N GLU A 168 17.70 -21.43 -9.19
CA GLU A 168 18.85 -22.11 -9.82
C GLU A 168 19.65 -21.18 -10.76
N ASP A 169 20.20 -20.10 -10.20
CA ASP A 169 21.45 -19.53 -10.72
C ASP A 169 22.63 -20.22 -10.03
N ASP A 170 23.09 -21.28 -10.70
CA ASP A 170 24.42 -21.87 -10.81
C ASP A 170 25.47 -21.65 -9.69
N GLU A 171 25.97 -22.80 -9.23
CA GLU A 171 27.29 -22.98 -8.64
C GLU A 171 28.40 -22.28 -9.45
N ASP A 172 29.10 -21.33 -8.84
CA ASP A 172 30.54 -21.12 -9.00
C ASP A 172 31.05 -20.84 -7.57
N GLY A 173 31.64 -21.77 -6.84
CA GLY A 173 32.83 -22.51 -7.23
C GLY A 173 34.05 -21.90 -6.54
N GLU A 174 34.53 -22.58 -5.49
CA GLU A 174 35.87 -22.47 -4.87
C GLU A 174 36.17 -21.24 -3.98
N LYS A 175 36.74 -21.37 -2.78
CA LYS A 175 37.42 -22.50 -2.13
C LYS A 175 37.51 -22.22 -0.62
N GLU A 176 37.25 -23.26 0.18
CA GLU A 176 37.79 -23.37 1.53
C GLU A 176 39.29 -23.10 1.51
N LYS A 177 39.75 -22.19 2.39
CA LYS A 177 41.10 -22.29 2.94
C LYS A 177 40.98 -23.00 4.27
N VAL A 178 41.26 -24.30 4.25
CA VAL A 178 41.70 -25.04 5.44
C VAL A 178 43.18 -24.72 5.65
N ASP A 179 43.52 -24.46 6.91
CA ASP A 179 44.77 -23.91 7.42
C ASP A 179 46.04 -24.76 7.16
N ALA A 180 47.18 -24.07 7.09
CA ALA A 180 48.48 -24.53 7.59
C ALA A 180 49.35 -23.32 8.00
#